data_AF-A0A3C1G6A4-F1
#
_entry.id   AF-A0A3C1G6A4-F1
#
_cell.length_a   1.000
_cell.length_b   1.000
_cell.length_c   1.000
_cell.angle_alpha   90.00
_cell.angle_beta   90.00
_cell.angle_gamma   90.00
#
_symmetry.space_group_name_H-M   'P 1'
#
loop_
_entity.id
_entity.type
_entity.pdbx_description
1 polymer ?
#
loop_
_entity_poly.entity_id
_entity_poly.type
_entity_poly.pdbx_seq_one_letter_code
_entity_poly.pdbx_strand_id
1 'polypeptide(L)'
;MAVKQRIPLARAETLAAEVVGLLSPACTRLEIAGSIRRRKPHIGDIEIVAVPKRESLAPLVDLFGNTLTVLSHNVLDALIEHLLMCGILGRRLDVNGRTAVGERYKRLSYRGFGLDLFSVLPQSGAQWGVIYLLRTGSARFSHRLVTSRLLGGWLPVSARVRDGAIWQGETLVPTPEEQDVLNYCNLPWIEPSLRTDTVCPIRGAGIDMAHWFDAHSAVEPQKGGA
;
A
#
# COMPACT_ATOMS: atom_id res chain seq x y z
N MET A 1 8.52 -26.77 2.17
CA MET A 1 8.23 -25.36 1.88
C MET A 1 9.23 -24.87 0.85
N ALA A 2 8.78 -24.35 -0.30
CA ALA A 2 9.70 -23.78 -1.30
C ALA A 2 10.41 -22.56 -0.69
N VAL A 3 11.75 -22.54 -0.74
CA VAL A 3 12.54 -21.40 -0.25
C VAL A 3 12.17 -20.18 -1.09
N LYS A 4 11.71 -19.10 -0.44
CA LYS A 4 11.37 -17.85 -1.13
C LYS A 4 12.66 -17.26 -1.70
N GLN A 5 12.84 -17.36 -3.02
CA GLN A 5 14.01 -16.83 -3.71
C GLN A 5 14.20 -15.35 -3.37
N ARG A 6 15.43 -14.96 -3.00
CA ARG A 6 15.80 -13.56 -2.83
C ARG A 6 16.88 -13.19 -3.84
N ILE A 7 16.79 -11.97 -4.35
CA ILE A 7 17.75 -11.43 -5.33
C ILE A 7 18.41 -10.15 -4.80
N PRO A 8 19.62 -9.80 -5.27
CA PRO A 8 20.26 -8.54 -4.92
C PRO A 8 19.43 -7.32 -5.35
N LEU A 9 19.53 -6.21 -4.60
CA LEU A 9 18.82 -4.95 -4.87
C LEU A 9 18.94 -4.48 -6.32
N ALA A 10 20.15 -4.43 -6.88
CA ALA A 10 20.37 -3.95 -8.25
C ALA A 10 19.58 -4.75 -9.32
N ARG A 11 19.49 -6.08 -9.14
CA ARG A 11 18.69 -6.93 -10.02
C ARG A 11 17.19 -6.67 -9.85
N ALA A 12 16.74 -6.48 -8.61
CA ALA A 12 15.35 -6.14 -8.33
C ALA A 12 14.95 -4.77 -8.87
N GLU A 13 15.82 -3.76 -8.76
CA GLU A 13 15.63 -2.42 -9.33
C GLU A 13 15.48 -2.50 -10.85
N THR A 14 16.30 -3.30 -11.53
CA THR A 14 16.20 -3.53 -12.98
C THR A 14 14.85 -4.13 -13.37
N LEU A 15 14.45 -5.24 -12.72
CA LEU A 15 13.16 -5.89 -13.01
C LEU A 15 11.97 -4.97 -12.69
N ALA A 16 12.05 -4.21 -11.60
CA ALA A 16 11.00 -3.27 -11.23
C ALA A 16 10.88 -2.12 -12.25
N ALA A 17 11.99 -1.59 -12.75
CA ALA A 17 12.01 -0.55 -13.78
C ALA A 17 11.40 -1.05 -15.11
N GLU A 18 11.70 -2.30 -15.51
CA GLU A 18 11.06 -2.92 -16.68
C GLU A 18 9.53 -3.03 -16.52
N VAL A 19 9.07 -3.49 -15.35
CA VAL A 19 7.63 -3.57 -15.04
C VAL A 19 6.98 -2.19 -15.02
N VAL A 20 7.65 -1.18 -14.43
CA VAL A 20 7.18 0.21 -14.47
C VAL A 20 7.02 0.66 -15.93
N GLY A 21 8.03 0.46 -16.77
CA GLY A 21 7.95 0.83 -18.20
C GLY A 21 6.78 0.16 -18.94
N LEU A 22 6.49 -1.10 -18.63
CA LEU A 22 5.34 -1.81 -19.19
C LEU A 22 3.99 -1.23 -18.74
N LEU A 23 3.86 -0.84 -17.47
CA LEU A 23 2.58 -0.47 -16.87
C LEU A 23 2.29 1.04 -16.87
N SER A 24 3.32 1.88 -16.98
CA SER A 24 3.22 3.34 -16.97
C SER A 24 2.17 3.92 -17.94
N PRO A 25 2.01 3.43 -19.19
CA PRO A 25 1.01 3.96 -20.12
C PRO A 25 -0.43 3.92 -19.58
N ALA A 26 -0.74 2.93 -18.74
CA ALA A 26 -2.08 2.70 -18.18
C ALA A 26 -2.31 3.36 -16.81
N CYS A 27 -1.34 4.13 -16.30
CA CYS A 27 -1.38 4.72 -14.96
C CYS A 27 -1.23 6.24 -15.03
N THR A 28 -1.93 6.97 -14.14
CA THR A 28 -1.67 8.40 -13.92
C THR A 28 -0.49 8.61 -12.96
N ARG A 29 -0.27 7.65 -12.06
CA ARG A 29 0.88 7.59 -11.15
C ARG A 29 1.28 6.14 -10.92
N LEU A 30 2.57 5.86 -10.85
CA LEU A 30 3.10 4.50 -10.67
C LEU A 30 4.45 4.58 -9.97
N GLU A 31 4.58 3.93 -8.82
CA GLU A 31 5.80 4.01 -8.01
C GLU A 31 6.20 2.65 -7.43
N ILE A 32 7.52 2.43 -7.35
CA ILE A 32 8.10 1.25 -6.72
C ILE A 32 8.03 1.42 -5.20
N ALA A 33 7.51 0.42 -4.51
CA ALA A 33 7.35 0.41 -3.05
C ALA A 33 8.19 -0.71 -2.41
N GLY A 34 7.75 -1.17 -1.24
CA GLY A 34 8.31 -2.34 -0.58
C GLY A 34 9.80 -2.25 -0.28
N SER A 35 10.42 -3.42 -0.23
CA SER A 35 11.82 -3.55 0.20
C SER A 35 12.82 -2.93 -0.77
N ILE A 36 12.46 -2.75 -2.04
CA ILE A 36 13.27 -2.05 -3.05
C ILE A 36 13.36 -0.58 -2.67
N ARG A 37 12.22 0.08 -2.41
CA ARG A 37 12.19 1.48 -1.98
C ARG A 37 12.92 1.72 -0.65
N ARG A 38 12.90 0.73 0.25
CA ARG A 38 13.67 0.75 1.52
C ARG A 38 15.15 0.40 1.36
N ARG A 39 15.64 0.18 0.13
CA ARG A 39 17.02 -0.18 -0.23
C ARG A 39 17.56 -1.40 0.54
N LYS A 40 16.72 -2.42 0.80
CA LYS A 40 17.20 -3.65 1.42
C LYS A 40 18.17 -4.38 0.47
N PRO A 41 19.25 -5.00 0.97
CA PRO A 41 20.25 -5.64 0.12
C PRO A 41 19.70 -6.87 -0.63
N HIS A 42 18.72 -7.57 -0.04
CA HIS A 42 18.11 -8.78 -0.59
C HIS A 42 16.59 -8.65 -0.64
N ILE A 43 16.04 -8.77 -1.85
CA ILE A 43 14.64 -8.50 -2.18
C ILE A 43 13.91 -9.82 -2.42
N GLY A 44 12.71 -9.97 -1.83
CA GLY A 44 11.90 -11.19 -1.97
C GLY A 44 10.79 -11.12 -3.02
N ASP A 45 10.39 -9.91 -3.39
CA ASP A 45 9.34 -9.58 -4.34
C ASP A 45 9.42 -8.09 -4.72
N ILE A 46 8.88 -7.77 -5.89
CA ILE A 46 8.63 -6.40 -6.35
C ILE A 46 7.26 -5.98 -5.83
N GLU A 47 7.18 -4.80 -5.20
CA GLU A 47 5.91 -4.18 -4.84
C GLU A 47 5.77 -2.86 -5.60
N ILE A 48 4.64 -2.63 -6.25
CA ILE A 48 4.35 -1.41 -7.00
C ILE A 48 2.99 -0.87 -6.56
N VAL A 49 2.90 0.45 -6.41
CA VAL A 49 1.64 1.17 -6.15
C VAL A 49 1.29 1.98 -7.38
N ALA A 50 0.04 1.89 -7.83
CA ALA A 50 -0.44 2.49 -9.06
C ALA A 50 -1.73 3.29 -8.82
N VAL A 51 -1.89 4.42 -9.50
CA VAL A 51 -3.20 5.05 -9.74
C VAL A 51 -3.57 4.73 -11.19
N PRO A 52 -4.51 3.80 -11.43
CA PRO A 52 -4.90 3.43 -12.78
C PRO A 52 -5.61 4.57 -13.51
N LYS A 53 -5.37 4.70 -14.82
CA LYS A 53 -6.22 5.52 -15.69
C LYS A 53 -7.60 4.88 -15.82
N ARG A 54 -8.61 5.72 -15.95
CA ARG A 54 -9.97 5.31 -16.26
C ARG A 54 -10.43 5.99 -17.52
N GLU A 55 -11.00 5.20 -18.41
CA GLU A 55 -11.59 5.68 -19.65
C GLU A 55 -13.10 5.52 -19.54
N SER A 56 -13.82 6.62 -19.77
CA SER A 56 -15.26 6.58 -19.93
C SER A 56 -15.55 6.08 -21.34
N LEU A 57 -16.23 4.94 -21.45
CA LEU A 57 -16.76 4.52 -22.75
C LEU A 57 -17.85 5.51 -23.18
N ALA A 58 -17.94 5.79 -24.48
CA ALA A 58 -18.98 6.65 -25.01
C ALA A 58 -20.35 6.13 -24.53
N PRO A 59 -21.27 7.01 -24.11
CA PRO A 59 -22.60 6.59 -23.69
C PRO A 59 -23.25 5.77 -24.80
N LEU A 60 -23.54 4.50 -24.51
CA LEU A 60 -24.28 3.67 -25.44
C LEU A 60 -25.74 4.12 -25.33
N VAL A 61 -26.30 4.57 -26.45
CA VAL A 61 -27.72 4.87 -26.53
C VAL A 61 -28.40 3.59 -26.99
N ASP A 62 -29.39 3.11 -26.24
CA ASP A 62 -30.19 1.98 -26.68
C ASP A 62 -31.08 2.34 -27.88
N LEU A 63 -31.77 1.35 -28.46
CA LEU A 63 -32.69 1.56 -29.59
C LEU A 63 -33.86 2.51 -29.30
N PHE A 64 -34.06 2.90 -28.04
CA PHE A 64 -35.14 3.76 -27.57
C PHE A 64 -34.65 5.14 -27.11
N GLY A 65 -33.37 5.46 -27.32
CA GLY A 65 -32.83 6.76 -26.94
C GLY A 65 -32.40 6.86 -25.47
N ASN A 66 -32.46 5.77 -24.69
CA ASN A 66 -32.00 5.80 -23.31
C ASN A 66 -30.49 5.72 -23.26
N THR A 67 -29.87 6.59 -22.48
CA THR A 67 -28.44 6.51 -22.19
C THR A 67 -28.19 5.35 -21.22
N LEU A 68 -27.56 4.28 -21.72
CA LEU A 68 -27.07 3.21 -20.87
C LEU A 68 -25.88 3.72 -20.05
N THR A 69 -25.79 3.25 -18.81
CA THR A 69 -24.75 3.64 -17.86
C THR A 69 -23.37 3.56 -18.50
N VAL A 70 -22.62 4.66 -18.42
CA VAL A 70 -21.21 4.71 -18.85
C VAL A 70 -20.43 3.72 -18.02
N LEU A 71 -20.04 2.59 -18.62
CA LEU A 71 -19.09 1.67 -18.02
C LEU A 71 -17.71 2.35 -18.05
N SER A 72 -17.17 2.70 -16.89
CA SER A 72 -15.79 3.17 -16.79
C SER A 72 -14.84 1.97 -16.90
N HIS A 73 -13.94 2.00 -17.86
CA HIS A 73 -12.97 0.94 -18.08
C HIS A 73 -11.67 1.22 -17.31
N ASN A 74 -11.19 0.24 -16.53
CA ASN A 74 -9.89 0.32 -15.86
C ASN A 74 -8.78 -0.10 -16.84
N VAL A 75 -8.06 0.88 -17.38
CA VAL A 75 -7.05 0.67 -18.43
C VAL A 75 -5.91 -0.24 -17.96
N LEU A 76 -5.53 -0.16 -16.68
CA LEU A 76 -4.46 -0.99 -16.12
C LEU A 76 -4.87 -2.47 -16.05
N ASP A 77 -6.13 -2.75 -15.76
CA ASP A 77 -6.62 -4.12 -15.65
C ASP A 77 -6.61 -4.79 -17.03
N ALA A 78 -7.07 -4.10 -18.07
CA ALA A 78 -7.01 -4.60 -19.45
C ALA A 78 -5.58 -4.80 -19.95
N LEU A 79 -4.67 -3.87 -19.65
CA LEU A 79 -3.26 -4.03 -19.98
C LEU A 79 -2.67 -5.28 -19.30
N ILE A 80 -2.97 -5.50 -18.02
CA ILE A 80 -2.49 -6.67 -17.29
C ILE A 80 -3.05 -7.96 -17.87
N GLU A 81 -4.33 -7.99 -18.24
CA GLU A 81 -4.94 -9.14 -18.92
C GLU A 81 -4.22 -9.44 -20.23
N HIS A 82 -3.93 -8.42 -21.04
CA HIS A 82 -3.16 -8.57 -22.27
C HIS A 82 -1.75 -9.14 -22.01
N LEU A 83 -1.01 -8.57 -21.06
CA LEU A 83 0.34 -9.04 -20.70
C LEU A 83 0.35 -10.47 -20.14
N LEU A 84 -0.71 -10.88 -19.44
CA LEU A 84 -0.91 -12.26 -18.99
C LEU A 84 -1.16 -13.21 -20.17
N MET A 85 -2.01 -12.82 -21.12
CA MET A 85 -2.29 -13.63 -22.33
C MET A 85 -1.04 -13.81 -23.19
N CYS A 86 -0.20 -12.78 -23.30
CA CYS A 86 1.08 -12.84 -24.01
C CYS A 86 2.17 -13.60 -23.23
N GLY A 87 1.92 -14.03 -21.99
CA GLY A 87 2.91 -14.71 -21.14
C GLY A 87 4.05 -13.82 -20.63
N ILE A 88 3.93 -12.49 -20.77
CA ILE A 88 4.90 -11.52 -20.25
C ILE A 88 4.81 -11.44 -18.73
N LEU A 89 3.58 -11.41 -18.22
CA LEU A 89 3.26 -11.57 -16.80
C LEU A 89 2.75 -12.99 -16.54
N GLY A 90 2.99 -13.49 -15.34
CA GLY A 90 2.42 -14.74 -14.85
C GLY A 90 1.46 -14.51 -13.68
N ARG A 91 0.53 -15.45 -13.47
CA ARG A 91 -0.28 -15.49 -12.24
C ARG A 91 0.52 -16.18 -11.14
N ARG A 92 0.57 -15.58 -9.95
CA ARG A 92 1.26 -16.16 -8.79
C ARG A 92 0.27 -16.63 -7.73
N LEU A 93 0.40 -17.89 -7.33
CA LEU A 93 -0.43 -18.50 -6.29
C LEU A 93 0.07 -18.13 -4.88
N ASP A 94 -0.83 -18.12 -3.90
CA ASP A 94 -0.39 -18.17 -2.49
C ASP A 94 -0.04 -19.60 -2.05
N VAL A 95 0.34 -19.69 -0.78
CA VAL A 95 0.57 -20.94 -0.05
C VAL A 95 -0.61 -21.91 -0.10
N ASN A 96 -1.84 -21.44 -0.35
CA ASN A 96 -3.05 -22.25 -0.44
C ASN A 96 -3.47 -22.50 -1.90
N GLY A 97 -2.62 -22.18 -2.87
CA GLY A 97 -2.90 -22.39 -4.29
C GLY A 97 -3.90 -21.39 -4.91
N ARG A 98 -4.24 -20.29 -4.23
CA ARG A 98 -5.23 -19.33 -4.73
C ARG A 98 -4.56 -18.23 -5.55
N THR A 99 -5.24 -17.72 -6.58
CA THR A 99 -4.84 -16.51 -7.30
C THR A 99 -5.41 -15.26 -6.62
N ALA A 100 -4.83 -14.10 -6.91
CA ALA A 100 -5.42 -12.81 -6.55
C ALA A 100 -5.16 -11.83 -7.69
N VAL A 101 -6.17 -11.50 -8.49
CA VAL A 101 -6.08 -10.52 -9.58
C VAL A 101 -7.32 -9.64 -9.53
N GLY A 102 -7.52 -8.96 -8.40
CA GLY A 102 -8.66 -8.08 -8.19
C GLY A 102 -8.34 -6.63 -8.55
N GLU A 103 -9.35 -5.77 -8.50
CA GLU A 103 -9.23 -4.35 -8.83
C GLU A 103 -8.16 -3.64 -7.97
N ARG A 104 -8.16 -3.87 -6.64
CA ARG A 104 -7.24 -3.24 -5.67
C ARG A 104 -5.88 -3.92 -5.53
N TYR A 105 -5.82 -5.23 -5.75
CA TYR A 105 -4.63 -6.02 -5.48
C TYR A 105 -4.48 -7.14 -6.51
N LYS A 106 -3.28 -7.22 -7.10
CA LYS A 106 -2.92 -8.24 -8.08
C LYS A 106 -1.59 -8.88 -7.68
N ARG A 107 -1.62 -10.19 -7.51
CA ARG A 107 -0.48 -11.06 -7.21
C ARG A 107 -0.04 -11.76 -8.49
N LEU A 108 1.06 -11.27 -9.03
CA LEU A 108 1.58 -11.63 -10.32
C LEU A 108 3.03 -12.13 -10.20
N SER A 109 3.61 -12.49 -11.33
CA SER A 109 5.04 -12.70 -11.50
C SER A 109 5.52 -12.05 -12.79
N TYR A 110 6.78 -11.65 -12.80
CA TYR A 110 7.47 -11.16 -13.99
C TYR A 110 8.81 -11.87 -14.11
N ARG A 111 9.05 -12.54 -15.25
CA ARG A 111 10.24 -13.40 -15.47
C ARG A 111 10.50 -14.37 -14.31
N GLY A 112 9.42 -14.95 -13.76
CA GLY A 112 9.47 -15.89 -12.63
C GLY A 112 9.68 -15.27 -11.24
N PHE A 113 9.92 -13.95 -11.14
CA PHE A 113 10.06 -13.26 -9.86
C PHE A 113 8.71 -12.70 -9.38
N GLY A 114 8.48 -12.66 -8.06
CA GLY A 114 7.21 -12.22 -7.50
C GLY A 114 6.96 -10.73 -7.72
N LEU A 115 5.73 -10.38 -8.12
CA LEU A 115 5.26 -9.02 -8.34
C LEU A 115 3.90 -8.83 -7.65
N ASP A 116 3.83 -7.89 -6.73
CA ASP A 116 2.59 -7.47 -6.07
C ASP A 116 2.25 -6.04 -6.47
N LEU A 117 1.08 -5.86 -7.06
CA LEU A 117 0.59 -4.58 -7.57
C LEU A 117 -0.62 -4.12 -6.75
N PHE A 118 -0.56 -2.88 -6.26
CA PHE A 118 -1.59 -2.25 -5.43
C PHE A 118 -2.18 -1.05 -6.15
N SER A 119 -3.47 -1.12 -6.46
CA SER A 119 -4.19 -0.02 -7.10
C SER A 119 -4.78 0.91 -6.06
N VAL A 120 -4.44 2.19 -6.16
CA VAL A 120 -5.14 3.29 -5.49
C VAL A 120 -6.35 3.63 -6.35
N LEU A 121 -7.52 3.56 -5.74
CA LEU A 121 -8.84 3.71 -6.39
C LEU A 121 -9.57 4.90 -5.77
N PRO A 122 -9.33 6.14 -6.26
CA PRO A 122 -9.87 7.36 -5.64
C PRO A 122 -11.39 7.37 -5.52
N GLN A 123 -12.11 6.79 -6.48
CA GLN A 123 -13.57 6.68 -6.45
C GLN A 123 -14.10 5.84 -5.28
N SER A 124 -13.27 4.99 -4.68
CA SER A 124 -13.61 4.23 -3.48
C SER A 124 -13.11 4.89 -2.19
N GLY A 125 -12.71 6.16 -2.26
CA GLY A 125 -12.14 6.92 -1.14
C GLY A 125 -10.69 6.59 -0.80
N ALA A 126 -10.04 5.66 -1.51
CA ALA A 126 -8.65 5.28 -1.28
C ALA A 126 -7.70 6.42 -1.65
N GLN A 127 -6.65 6.63 -0.84
CA GLN A 127 -5.72 7.73 -1.04
C GLN A 127 -4.28 7.25 -1.19
N TRP A 128 -3.53 7.97 -2.03
CA TRP A 128 -2.16 7.61 -2.36
C TRP A 128 -1.25 7.61 -1.14
N GLY A 129 -1.29 8.66 -0.31
CA GLY A 129 -0.43 8.79 0.87
C GLY A 129 -0.50 7.59 1.81
N VAL A 130 -1.71 7.11 2.11
CA VAL A 130 -1.91 5.94 2.98
C VAL A 130 -1.40 4.66 2.32
N ILE A 131 -1.83 4.37 1.09
CA ILE A 131 -1.46 3.12 0.43
C ILE A 131 0.06 3.07 0.20
N TYR A 132 0.66 4.13 -0.34
CA TYR A 132 2.08 4.15 -0.65
C TYR A 132 2.95 4.04 0.60
N LEU A 133 2.56 4.71 1.69
CA LEU A 133 3.26 4.60 2.98
C LEU A 133 3.19 3.17 3.53
N LEU A 134 2.00 2.56 3.54
CA LEU A 134 1.80 1.20 4.06
C LEU A 134 2.48 0.13 3.20
N ARG A 135 2.44 0.26 1.87
CA ARG A 135 3.12 -0.65 0.94
C ARG A 135 4.62 -0.42 0.88
N THR A 136 5.10 0.75 1.28
CA THR A 136 6.54 0.94 1.47
C THR A 136 7.04 0.18 2.69
N GLY A 137 6.22 -0.05 3.72
CA GLY A 137 6.62 -0.84 4.88
C GLY A 137 7.71 -0.19 5.73
N SER A 138 8.39 -0.92 6.62
CA SER A 138 8.26 -2.37 6.90
C SER A 138 6.95 -2.80 7.54
N ALA A 139 6.76 -4.12 7.74
CA ALA A 139 5.51 -4.68 8.29
C ALA A 139 5.16 -4.09 9.67
N ARG A 140 6.13 -4.01 10.58
CA ARG A 140 5.89 -3.43 11.91
C ARG A 140 5.69 -1.91 11.85
N PHE A 141 6.39 -1.20 10.96
CA PHE A 141 6.17 0.22 10.72
C PHE A 141 4.73 0.49 10.25
N SER A 142 4.28 -0.22 9.22
CA SER A 142 2.91 -0.11 8.70
C SER A 142 1.87 -0.50 9.74
N HIS A 143 2.13 -1.55 10.54
CA HIS A 143 1.24 -1.94 11.63
C HIS A 143 1.07 -0.79 12.64
N ARG A 144 2.16 -0.18 13.12
CA ARG A 144 2.08 0.95 14.06
C ARG A 144 1.31 2.14 13.48
N LEU A 145 1.46 2.45 12.19
CA LEU A 145 0.71 3.53 11.54
C LEU A 145 -0.80 3.33 11.52
N VAL A 146 -1.28 2.08 11.48
CA VAL A 146 -2.72 1.78 11.46
C VAL A 146 -3.26 1.35 12.81
N THR A 147 -2.40 1.10 13.79
CA THR A 147 -2.78 0.78 15.17
C THR A 147 -3.03 2.06 15.96
N SER A 148 -4.11 2.06 16.74
CA SER A 148 -4.43 3.15 17.67
C SER A 148 -3.31 3.39 18.68
N ARG A 149 -3.09 4.65 19.07
CA ARG A 149 -2.17 5.02 20.16
C ARG A 149 -2.47 4.32 21.48
N LEU A 150 -3.74 4.02 21.78
CA LEU A 150 -4.11 3.25 22.99
C LEU A 150 -3.56 1.83 22.99
N LEU A 151 -3.24 1.29 21.80
CA LEU A 151 -2.73 -0.06 21.60
C LEU A 151 -1.23 -0.05 21.23
N GLY A 152 -0.52 1.05 21.50
CA GLY A 152 0.91 1.19 21.22
C GLY A 152 1.28 1.55 19.78
N GLY A 153 0.29 1.91 18.96
CA GLY A 153 0.51 2.44 17.61
C GLY A 153 0.73 3.94 17.55
N TRP A 154 0.58 4.52 16.36
CA TRP A 154 0.76 5.96 16.09
C TRP A 154 -0.52 6.65 15.64
N LEU A 155 -1.53 5.89 15.21
CA LEU A 155 -2.79 6.44 14.73
C LEU A 155 -3.54 7.14 15.88
N PRO A 156 -4.00 8.39 15.70
CA PRO A 156 -4.85 9.06 16.68
C PRO A 156 -6.05 8.19 17.08
N VAL A 157 -6.43 8.24 18.36
CA VAL A 157 -7.47 7.37 18.94
C VAL A 157 -8.84 7.54 18.26
N SER A 158 -9.12 8.77 17.80
CA SER A 158 -10.35 9.12 17.10
C SER A 158 -10.40 8.68 15.63
N ALA A 159 -9.33 8.07 15.13
CA ALA A 159 -9.16 7.74 13.72
C ALA A 159 -9.11 6.23 13.47
N ARG A 160 -9.52 5.82 12.28
CA ARG A 160 -9.39 4.46 11.76
C ARG A 160 -8.88 4.48 10.33
N VAL A 161 -8.13 3.46 9.95
CA VAL A 161 -7.76 3.24 8.53
C VAL A 161 -8.73 2.23 7.94
N ARG A 162 -9.43 2.62 6.87
CA ARG A 162 -10.41 1.78 6.16
C ARG A 162 -10.32 2.05 4.66
N ASP A 163 -10.35 0.99 3.86
CA ASP A 163 -10.37 1.04 2.39
C ASP A 163 -9.22 1.82 1.72
N GLY A 164 -8.08 1.93 2.41
CA GLY A 164 -6.90 2.65 1.93
C GLY A 164 -6.92 4.15 2.22
N ALA A 165 -7.69 4.59 3.22
CA ALA A 165 -7.70 5.97 3.69
C ALA A 165 -7.89 6.07 5.22
N ILE A 166 -7.59 7.25 5.76
CA ILE A 166 -7.83 7.58 7.17
C ILE A 166 -9.20 8.24 7.30
N TRP A 167 -9.96 7.80 8.31
CA TRP A 167 -11.27 8.31 8.65
C TRP A 167 -11.30 8.76 10.11
N GLN A 168 -11.86 9.93 10.37
CA GLN A 168 -12.14 10.44 11.71
C GLN A 168 -13.65 10.55 11.88
N GLY A 169 -14.25 9.64 12.65
CA GLY A 169 -15.69 9.40 12.57
C GLY A 169 -16.07 9.03 11.12
N GLU A 170 -17.02 9.75 10.54
CA GLU A 170 -17.41 9.57 9.12
C GLU A 170 -16.71 10.53 8.16
N THR A 171 -15.80 11.37 8.67
CA THR A 171 -15.07 12.32 7.84
C THR A 171 -13.81 11.68 7.27
N LEU A 172 -13.66 11.74 5.95
CA LEU A 172 -12.44 11.35 5.25
C LEU A 172 -11.34 12.38 5.51
N VAL A 173 -10.18 11.92 6.00
CA VAL A 173 -9.02 12.80 6.20
C VAL A 173 -8.22 12.90 4.90
N PRO A 174 -7.95 14.11 4.38
CA PRO A 174 -7.10 14.29 3.20
C PRO A 174 -5.64 13.95 3.48
N THR A 175 -5.11 13.02 2.70
CA THR A 175 -3.75 12.47 2.74
C THR A 175 -3.27 12.15 1.30
N PRO A 176 -3.16 13.16 0.43
CA PRO A 176 -2.70 12.95 -0.94
C PRO A 176 -1.27 12.37 -0.99
N GLU A 177 -0.40 12.74 -0.04
CA GLU A 177 0.98 12.27 0.04
C GLU A 177 1.30 11.58 1.38
N GLU A 178 2.42 10.85 1.43
CA GLU A 178 2.86 10.14 2.63
C GLU A 178 3.13 11.09 3.82
N GLN A 179 3.63 12.29 3.53
CA GLN A 179 3.91 13.31 4.55
C GLN A 179 2.64 13.72 5.27
N ASP A 180 1.49 13.78 4.59
CA ASP A 180 0.21 14.14 5.20
C ASP A 180 -0.23 13.10 6.22
N VAL A 181 0.01 11.81 5.92
CA VAL A 181 -0.25 10.71 6.86
C VAL A 181 0.64 10.81 8.09
N LEU A 182 1.93 11.08 7.90
CA LEU A 182 2.89 11.25 9.00
C LEU A 182 2.54 12.46 9.87
N ASN A 183 2.22 13.60 9.26
CA ASN A 183 1.75 14.81 9.94
C ASN A 183 0.49 14.53 10.76
N TYR A 184 -0.50 13.84 10.18
CA TYR A 184 -1.72 13.44 10.90
C TYR A 184 -1.42 12.56 12.12
N CYS A 185 -0.43 11.68 12.00
CA CYS A 185 0.04 10.84 13.10
C CYS A 185 0.99 11.57 14.07
N ASN A 186 1.26 12.86 13.88
CA ASN A 186 2.25 13.66 14.62
C ASN A 186 3.66 13.04 14.59
N LEU A 187 4.09 12.62 13.40
CA LEU A 187 5.40 12.02 13.12
C LEU A 187 6.18 12.94 12.17
N PRO A 188 7.51 13.04 12.34
CA PRO A 188 8.35 13.69 11.34
C PRO A 188 8.38 12.88 10.04
N TRP A 189 8.97 13.46 8.98
CA TRP A 189 9.34 12.67 7.82
C TRP A 189 10.27 11.52 8.23
N ILE A 190 9.98 10.32 7.74
CA ILE A 190 10.81 9.13 7.96
C ILE A 190 11.19 8.59 6.59
N GLU A 191 12.47 8.73 6.26
CA GLU A 191 13.05 8.22 5.02
C GLU A 191 12.71 6.74 4.81
N PRO A 192 12.34 6.29 3.60
CA PRO A 192 11.99 4.90 3.33
C PRO A 192 13.02 3.88 3.83
N SER A 193 14.32 4.18 3.71
CA SER A 193 15.41 3.33 4.20
C SER A 193 15.43 3.17 5.74
N LEU A 194 14.88 4.13 6.48
CA LEU A 194 14.79 4.13 7.93
C LEU A 194 13.51 3.46 8.46
N ARG A 195 12.53 3.15 7.59
CA ARG A 195 11.26 2.49 7.96
C ARG A 195 11.47 1.00 8.24
N THR A 196 12.11 0.74 9.37
CA THR A 196 12.47 -0.59 9.87
C THR A 196 11.51 -1.03 10.98
N ASP A 197 11.60 -2.29 11.39
CA ASP A 197 10.73 -2.81 12.45
C ASP A 197 11.08 -2.24 13.84
N THR A 198 12.26 -1.64 13.99
CA THR A 198 12.75 -1.05 15.24
C THR A 198 12.68 0.47 15.26
N VAL A 199 12.18 1.11 14.20
CA VAL A 199 12.15 2.57 14.11
C VAL A 199 11.32 3.19 15.24
N CYS A 200 11.93 4.16 15.92
CA CYS A 200 11.30 4.95 16.97
C CYS A 200 11.53 6.44 16.66
N PRO A 201 10.56 7.13 16.06
CA PRO A 201 10.70 8.55 15.77
C PRO A 201 10.75 9.32 17.09
N ILE A 202 11.89 9.94 17.38
CA ILE A 202 12.07 10.85 18.52
C ILE A 202 11.34 12.15 18.16
N ARG A 203 10.43 12.61 19.02
CA ARG A 203 9.66 13.84 18.78
C ARG A 203 10.53 15.07 18.93
N GLY A 204 10.31 16.06 18.07
CA GLY A 204 10.84 17.42 18.27
C GLY A 204 10.34 18.00 19.60
N ALA A 205 11.24 18.66 20.33
CA ALA A 205 10.96 19.35 21.58
C ALA A 205 9.90 20.44 21.37
N GLY A 206 8.70 20.29 21.94
CA GLY A 206 7.69 21.36 21.88
C GLY A 206 6.22 20.97 22.02
N ILE A 207 5.87 19.71 22.29
CA ILE A 207 4.46 19.30 22.43
C ILE A 207 4.19 18.84 23.86
N ASP A 208 3.24 19.51 24.50
CA ASP A 208 2.77 19.28 25.86
C ASP A 208 2.42 17.80 26.10
N MET A 209 3.05 17.22 27.13
CA MET A 209 2.91 15.82 27.53
C MET A 209 1.55 15.51 28.17
N ALA A 210 0.75 16.54 28.50
CA ALA A 210 -0.48 16.40 29.28
C ALA A 210 -1.54 15.47 28.67
N HIS A 211 -1.51 15.21 27.35
CA HIS A 211 -2.49 14.35 26.68
C HIS A 211 -1.98 12.95 26.30
N TRP A 212 -0.77 12.57 26.72
CA TRP A 212 -0.14 11.29 26.34
C TRP A 212 -0.08 10.24 27.46
N PHE A 213 -0.19 10.64 28.72
CA PHE A 213 0.05 9.75 29.87
C PHE A 213 -1.20 9.25 30.62
N ASP A 214 -2.41 9.47 30.11
CA ASP A 214 -3.62 8.86 30.69
C ASP A 214 -3.97 7.56 29.98
N ALA A 215 -3.11 6.55 30.11
CA ALA A 215 -3.47 5.14 30.25
C ALA A 215 -2.19 4.29 30.33
N HIS A 216 -2.05 3.56 31.44
CA HIS A 216 -1.03 2.53 31.75
C HIS A 216 0.25 2.98 32.46
N SER A 217 0.09 3.80 33.50
CA SER A 217 0.77 3.46 34.75
C SER A 217 0.15 2.17 35.29
N ALA A 218 0.99 1.17 35.55
CA ALA A 218 0.70 -0.13 36.17
C ALA A 218 -0.16 -1.11 35.35
N VAL A 219 0.46 -2.18 34.84
CA VAL A 219 0.36 -3.54 35.38
C VAL A 219 1.46 -4.38 34.72
N GLU A 220 2.55 -4.63 35.45
CA GLU A 220 3.42 -5.79 35.16
C GLU A 220 2.65 -7.05 35.56
N PRO A 221 2.59 -8.11 34.72
CA PRO A 221 2.10 -9.39 35.17
C PRO A 221 3.18 -10.05 36.03
N GLN A 222 2.99 -10.02 37.35
CA GLN A 222 3.76 -10.88 38.26
C GLN A 222 3.51 -12.35 37.89
N LYS A 223 4.61 -13.07 37.64
CA LYS A 223 4.64 -14.53 37.64
C LYS A 223 4.54 -15.02 39.09
N GLY A 224 3.47 -15.74 39.41
CA GLY A 224 3.38 -16.72 40.51
C GLY A 224 2.50 -17.86 40.01
N GLY A 225 2.80 -19.14 40.15
CA GLY A 225 3.63 -19.77 41.19
C GLY A 225 2.74 -20.49 42.19
N ALA A 226 2.05 -21.54 41.74
CA ALA A 226 1.59 -22.74 42.47
C ALA A 226 0.80 -23.62 41.49
#